data_AF-B9WK17-F1
#
_entry.id   AF-B9WK17-F1
#
_cell.length_a   1.000
_cell.length_b   1.000
_cell.length_c   1.000
_cell.angle_alpha   90.00
_cell.angle_beta   90.00
_cell.angle_gamma   90.00
#
_symmetry.space_group_name_H-M   'P 1'
#
loop_
_entity.id
_entity.type
_entity.pdbx_description
1 polymer ?
#
loop_
_entity_poly.entity_id
_entity_poly.type
_entity_poly.pdbx_seq_one_letter_code
_entity_poly.pdbx_strand_id
1 'polypeptide(L)'
;MFGDTANKLILDGKRSSNLSNIPIYQSDLVKSIVRETNDLNKDAEYLIEEQEQLQGTQDQENSKINQCQLFVTHLSMRRNKRCLLAYEKLRADKITEFCWLNIDPIETSTSSSSTNTNVNQSANSNNAVNPLTKNLNNYTTSLDLNNLNHFEQDFFKQYQDLIMEFKSSFEDIDLSGDLNPPTNIFIDVRVLKDGGEVTTEYGSFNLIKDSQFFVRKSDVERLIQQGYLEEII
;
A
#
# COMPACT_ATOMS: atom_id res chain seq x y z
N MET A 1 -14.03 -3.11 -26.22
CA MET A 1 -15.41 -2.83 -25.79
C MET A 1 -15.36 -1.89 -24.59
N PHE A 2 -16.46 -1.22 -24.25
CA PHE A 2 -16.47 -0.28 -23.12
C PHE A 2 -16.09 -0.99 -21.81
N GLY A 3 -15.17 -0.40 -21.04
CA GLY A 3 -14.80 -0.89 -19.71
C GLY A 3 -13.92 -2.15 -19.66
N ASP A 4 -13.38 -2.63 -20.79
CA ASP A 4 -12.42 -3.76 -20.79
C ASP A 4 -11.11 -3.40 -20.07
N THR A 5 -10.66 -2.15 -20.26
CA THR A 5 -9.49 -1.55 -19.59
C THR A 5 -9.68 -1.55 -18.07
N ALA A 6 -10.87 -1.14 -17.61
CA ALA A 6 -11.25 -1.13 -16.21
C ALA A 6 -11.29 -2.54 -15.59
N ASN A 7 -11.77 -3.54 -16.33
CA ASN A 7 -11.76 -4.94 -15.86
C ASN A 7 -10.32 -5.47 -15.70
N LYS A 8 -9.40 -5.13 -16.61
CA LYS A 8 -7.98 -5.49 -16.48
C LYS A 8 -7.35 -4.89 -15.22
N LEU A 9 -7.64 -3.62 -14.92
CA LEU A 9 -7.16 -2.96 -13.69
C LEU A 9 -7.66 -3.66 -12.43
N ILE A 10 -8.93 -4.06 -12.39
CA ILE A 10 -9.49 -4.78 -11.24
C ILE A 10 -8.89 -6.18 -11.09
N LEU A 11 -8.65 -6.89 -12.19
CA LEU A 11 -7.99 -8.19 -12.14
C LEU A 11 -6.57 -8.07 -11.59
N ASP A 12 -5.85 -7.00 -11.95
CA ASP A 12 -4.54 -6.70 -11.39
C ASP A 12 -4.62 -6.40 -9.89
N GLY A 13 -5.56 -5.54 -9.45
CA GLY A 13 -5.81 -5.28 -8.04
C GLY A 13 -6.19 -6.54 -7.23
N LYS A 14 -6.93 -7.48 -7.84
CA LYS A 14 -7.24 -8.76 -7.21
C LYS A 14 -6.00 -9.64 -7.04
N ARG A 15 -5.06 -9.60 -7.99
CA ARG A 15 -3.78 -10.33 -7.87
C ARG A 15 -2.92 -9.73 -6.78
N SER A 16 -2.88 -8.40 -6.67
CA SER A 16 -2.10 -7.70 -5.64
C SER A 16 -2.71 -7.81 -4.24
N SER A 17 -4.02 -8.07 -4.11
CA SER A 17 -4.68 -8.19 -2.81
C SER A 17 -4.08 -9.27 -1.90
N ASN A 18 -3.52 -10.33 -2.48
CA ASN A 18 -2.93 -11.45 -1.73
C ASN A 18 -1.42 -11.29 -1.50
N LEU A 19 -0.80 -10.25 -2.07
CA LEU A 19 0.62 -9.98 -1.89
C LEU A 19 0.86 -9.23 -0.58
N SER A 20 1.97 -9.55 0.07
CA SER A 20 2.46 -8.85 1.26
C SER A 20 3.22 -7.56 0.93
N ASN A 21 3.53 -7.33 -0.34
CA ASN A 21 4.13 -6.10 -0.84
C ASN A 21 3.18 -5.37 -1.78
N ILE A 22 3.25 -4.04 -1.76
CA ILE A 22 2.47 -3.21 -2.68
C ILE A 22 3.21 -3.17 -4.04
N PRO A 23 2.60 -3.65 -5.14
CA PRO A 23 3.22 -3.60 -6.45
C PRO A 23 3.21 -2.18 -7.02
N ILE A 24 3.98 -2.01 -8.10
CA ILE A 24 4.11 -0.75 -8.83
C ILE A 24 2.73 -0.21 -9.22
N TYR A 25 2.52 1.09 -9.00
CA TYR A 25 1.30 1.77 -9.40
C TYR A 25 1.14 1.78 -10.94
N GLN A 26 0.06 1.16 -11.43
CA GLN A 26 -0.19 1.05 -12.86
C GLN A 26 -0.80 2.34 -13.45
N SER A 27 0.03 3.38 -13.59
CA SER A 27 -0.42 4.70 -14.03
C SER A 27 -0.99 4.72 -15.45
N ASP A 28 -0.53 3.83 -16.32
CA ASP A 28 -0.94 3.82 -17.74
C ASP A 28 -2.37 3.34 -17.92
N LEU A 29 -2.79 2.31 -17.17
CA LEU A 29 -4.17 1.82 -17.20
C LEU A 29 -5.12 2.88 -16.64
N VAL A 30 -4.76 3.51 -15.52
CA VAL A 30 -5.56 4.58 -14.92
C VAL A 30 -5.72 5.75 -15.89
N LYS A 31 -4.62 6.22 -16.50
CA LYS A 31 -4.66 7.28 -17.52
C LYS A 31 -5.54 6.89 -18.72
N SER A 32 -5.46 5.64 -19.17
CA SER A 32 -6.30 5.15 -20.27
C SER A 32 -7.79 5.17 -19.91
N ILE A 33 -8.16 4.73 -18.70
CA ILE A 33 -9.56 4.73 -18.24
C ILE A 33 -10.07 6.16 -18.06
N VAL A 34 -9.23 7.08 -17.58
CA VAL A 34 -9.60 8.50 -17.45
C VAL A 34 -9.84 9.13 -18.83
N ARG A 35 -8.98 8.85 -19.82
CA ARG A 35 -9.20 9.30 -21.21
C ARG A 35 -10.52 8.75 -21.77
N GLU A 36 -10.75 7.44 -21.63
CA GLU A 36 -12.00 6.79 -22.04
C GLU A 36 -13.23 7.41 -21.36
N THR A 37 -13.13 7.72 -20.07
CA THR A 37 -14.21 8.36 -19.31
C THR A 37 -14.47 9.79 -19.79
N ASN A 38 -13.43 10.55 -20.10
CA ASN A 38 -13.56 11.90 -20.64
C ASN A 38 -14.14 11.90 -22.06
N ASP A 39 -13.77 10.93 -22.89
CA ASP A 39 -14.32 10.79 -24.24
C ASP A 39 -15.81 10.40 -24.17
N LEU A 40 -16.18 9.44 -23.31
CA LEU A 40 -17.58 9.12 -23.01
C LEU A 40 -18.37 10.31 -22.46
N ASN A 41 -17.73 11.20 -21.70
CA ASN A 41 -18.37 12.41 -21.19
C ASN A 41 -18.68 13.40 -22.31
N LYS A 42 -17.76 13.62 -23.24
CA LYS A 42 -17.99 14.46 -24.43
C LYS A 42 -19.11 13.90 -25.31
N ASP A 43 -19.13 12.58 -25.50
CA ASP A 43 -20.20 11.91 -26.26
C ASP A 43 -21.56 12.07 -25.56
N ALA A 44 -21.59 11.97 -24.24
CA ALA A 44 -22.81 12.20 -23.47
C ALA A 44 -23.30 13.66 -23.55
N GLU A 45 -22.39 14.64 -23.47
CA GLU A 45 -22.71 16.05 -23.65
C GLU A 45 -23.29 16.34 -25.04
N TYR A 46 -22.70 15.75 -26.09
CA TYR A 46 -23.21 15.87 -27.46
C TYR A 46 -24.63 15.29 -27.60
N LEU A 47 -24.89 14.11 -27.04
CA LEU A 47 -26.23 13.49 -27.09
C LEU A 47 -27.28 14.28 -26.29
N ILE A 48 -26.89 14.94 -25.20
CA ILE A 48 -27.77 15.83 -24.44
C ILE A 48 -28.12 17.06 -25.28
N GLU A 49 -27.14 17.69 -25.93
CA GLU A 49 -27.37 18.85 -26.81
C GLU A 49 -28.28 18.47 -28.00
N GLU A 50 -28.05 17.32 -28.63
CA GLU A 50 -28.91 16.80 -29.70
C GLU A 50 -30.35 16.57 -29.22
N GLN A 51 -30.52 16.02 -28.01
CA GLN A 51 -31.83 15.80 -27.41
C GLN A 51 -32.57 17.12 -27.15
N GLU A 52 -31.88 18.19 -26.76
CA GLU A 52 -32.49 19.52 -26.56
C GLU A 52 -32.97 20.13 -27.88
N GLN A 53 -32.22 19.99 -28.97
CA GLN A 53 -32.61 20.48 -30.29
C GLN A 53 -33.83 19.72 -30.86
N LEU A 54 -33.91 18.41 -30.60
CA LEU A 54 -35.00 17.55 -31.07
C LEU A 54 -36.33 17.75 -30.32
N GLN A 55 -36.35 18.42 -29.16
CA GLN A 55 -37.60 18.72 -28.44
C GLN A 55 -38.58 19.57 -29.27
N GLY A 56 -38.11 20.25 -30.32
CA GLY A 56 -38.96 21.01 -31.26
C GLY A 56 -39.68 20.18 -32.33
N THR A 57 -39.28 18.92 -32.56
CA THR A 57 -39.78 18.05 -33.64
C THR A 57 -40.41 16.77 -33.06
N GLN A 58 -41.62 16.40 -33.48
CA GLN A 58 -42.41 15.27 -32.93
C GLN A 58 -41.90 13.85 -33.32
N ASP A 59 -40.60 13.60 -33.30
CA ASP A 59 -40.03 12.28 -33.58
C ASP A 59 -39.81 11.49 -32.28
N GLN A 60 -40.88 10.86 -31.77
CA GLN A 60 -40.85 10.09 -30.52
C GLN A 60 -39.89 8.89 -30.56
N GLU A 61 -39.66 8.30 -31.73
CA GLU A 61 -38.76 7.14 -31.89
C GLU A 61 -37.29 7.54 -31.72
N ASN A 62 -36.84 8.62 -32.38
CA ASN A 62 -35.48 9.13 -32.25
C ASN A 62 -35.18 9.58 -30.83
N SER A 63 -36.14 10.23 -30.16
CA SER A 63 -35.99 10.60 -28.74
C SER A 63 -35.75 9.37 -27.85
N LYS A 64 -36.45 8.27 -28.10
CA LYS A 64 -36.30 7.03 -27.32
C LYS A 64 -34.97 6.33 -27.57
N ILE A 65 -34.47 6.36 -28.81
CA ILE A 65 -33.15 5.83 -29.18
C ILE A 65 -32.04 6.63 -28.48
N ASN A 66 -32.10 7.96 -28.55
CA ASN A 66 -31.12 8.84 -27.89
C ASN A 66 -31.11 8.65 -26.37
N GLN A 67 -32.27 8.48 -25.75
CA GLN A 67 -32.38 8.15 -24.32
C GLN A 67 -31.70 6.82 -23.97
N CYS A 68 -31.88 5.77 -24.79
CA CYS A 68 -31.21 4.49 -24.58
C CYS A 68 -29.69 4.63 -24.73
N GLN A 69 -29.21 5.40 -25.72
CA GLN A 69 -27.79 5.64 -25.93
C GLN A 69 -27.16 6.40 -24.76
N LEU A 70 -27.79 7.50 -24.32
CA LEU A 70 -27.37 8.27 -23.15
C LEU A 70 -27.33 7.41 -21.87
N PHE A 71 -28.31 6.52 -21.71
CA PHE A 71 -28.35 5.62 -20.57
C PHE A 71 -27.15 4.65 -20.57
N VAL A 72 -26.80 4.08 -21.73
CA VAL A 72 -25.66 3.17 -21.87
C VAL A 72 -24.32 3.90 -21.64
N THR A 73 -24.13 5.10 -22.18
CA THR A 73 -22.91 5.88 -21.96
C THR A 73 -22.74 6.25 -20.48
N HIS A 74 -23.82 6.71 -19.83
CA HIS A 74 -23.80 7.03 -18.41
C HIS A 74 -23.53 5.81 -17.51
N LEU A 75 -24.12 4.65 -17.81
CA LEU A 75 -23.82 3.41 -17.09
C LEU A 75 -22.35 2.98 -17.26
N SER A 76 -21.82 3.13 -18.47
CA SER A 76 -20.41 2.81 -18.78
C SER A 76 -19.45 3.73 -18.01
N MET A 77 -19.77 5.03 -17.92
CA MET A 77 -19.02 5.99 -17.10
C MET A 77 -19.05 5.62 -15.60
N ARG A 78 -20.23 5.30 -15.06
CA ARG A 78 -20.37 4.85 -13.66
C ARG A 78 -19.60 3.56 -13.38
N ARG A 79 -19.53 2.65 -14.36
CA ARG A 79 -18.73 1.42 -14.26
C ARG A 79 -17.24 1.73 -14.16
N ASN A 80 -16.72 2.62 -15.00
CA ASN A 80 -15.32 3.04 -14.97
C ASN A 80 -14.97 3.71 -13.62
N LYS A 81 -15.81 4.66 -13.16
CA LYS A 81 -15.65 5.30 -11.85
C LYS A 81 -15.61 4.29 -10.71
N ARG A 82 -16.51 3.30 -10.69
CA ARG A 82 -16.53 2.27 -9.65
C ARG A 82 -15.25 1.44 -9.65
N CYS A 83 -14.72 1.09 -10.81
CA CYS A 83 -13.50 0.29 -10.91
C CYS A 83 -12.26 1.09 -10.44
N LEU A 84 -12.16 2.36 -10.83
CA LEU A 84 -11.09 3.24 -10.37
C LEU A 84 -11.10 3.39 -8.84
N LEU A 85 -12.26 3.70 -8.26
CA LEU A 85 -12.38 3.85 -6.80
C LEU A 85 -12.10 2.55 -6.05
N ALA A 86 -12.51 1.40 -6.59
CA ALA A 86 -12.23 0.12 -5.95
C ALA A 86 -10.72 -0.20 -5.94
N TYR A 87 -10.02 0.09 -7.04
CA TYR A 87 -8.57 -0.10 -7.12
C TYR A 87 -7.82 0.84 -6.16
N GLU A 88 -8.15 2.13 -6.16
CA GLU A 88 -7.51 3.11 -5.27
C GLU A 88 -7.81 2.82 -3.80
N LYS A 89 -9.05 2.44 -3.47
CA LYS A 89 -9.41 2.07 -2.08
C LYS A 89 -8.65 0.84 -1.60
N LEU A 90 -8.51 -0.19 -2.44
CA LEU A 90 -7.73 -1.39 -2.09
C LEU A 90 -6.28 -1.02 -1.77
N ARG A 91 -5.66 -0.15 -2.57
CA ARG A 91 -4.29 0.32 -2.33
C ARG A 91 -4.18 1.20 -1.10
N ALA A 92 -5.11 2.11 -0.89
CA ALA A 92 -5.16 2.95 0.31
C ALA A 92 -5.30 2.10 1.58
N ASP A 93 -6.15 1.06 1.56
CA ASP A 93 -6.31 0.13 2.68
C ASP A 93 -4.98 -0.55 3.01
N LYS A 94 -4.25 -1.01 2.00
CA LYS A 94 -2.91 -1.57 2.18
C LYS A 94 -1.90 -0.59 2.76
N ILE A 95 -1.89 0.65 2.30
CA ILE A 95 -1.02 1.68 2.86
C ILE A 95 -1.37 1.94 4.32
N THR A 96 -2.66 2.08 4.65
CA THR A 96 -3.08 2.30 6.04
C THR A 96 -2.70 1.13 6.94
N GLU A 97 -2.90 -0.10 6.47
CA GLU A 97 -2.56 -1.33 7.19
C GLU A 97 -1.06 -1.38 7.51
N PHE A 98 -0.21 -1.02 6.53
CA PHE A 98 1.23 -0.90 6.74
C PHE A 98 1.59 0.18 7.78
N CYS A 99 0.93 1.34 7.78
CA CYS A 99 1.18 2.40 8.77
C CYS A 99 0.94 1.93 10.23
N TRP A 100 0.04 0.97 10.44
CA TRP A 100 -0.22 0.42 11.78
C TRP A 100 0.86 -0.57 12.25
N LEU A 101 1.64 -1.16 11.34
CA LEU A 101 2.67 -2.13 11.69
C LEU A 101 3.94 -1.51 12.29
N ASN A 102 4.07 -0.17 12.35
CA ASN A 102 5.24 0.54 12.89
C ASN A 102 6.59 0.08 12.26
N ILE A 103 6.53 -0.50 11.06
CA ILE A 103 7.71 -0.91 10.27
C ILE A 103 8.14 0.28 9.42
N ASP A 104 9.42 0.63 9.48
CA ASP A 104 9.96 1.67 8.62
C ASP A 104 9.93 1.20 7.15
N PRO A 105 9.49 2.05 6.19
CA PRO A 105 9.48 1.68 4.79
C PRO A 105 10.90 1.38 4.31
N ILE A 106 11.02 0.44 3.37
CA ILE A 106 12.31 0.09 2.79
C ILE A 106 12.73 1.23 1.88
N GLU A 107 13.62 2.09 2.38
CA GLU A 107 14.37 2.99 1.52
C GLU A 107 15.44 2.18 0.78
N THR A 108 15.12 1.73 -0.44
CA THR A 108 16.19 1.45 -1.40
C THR A 108 16.91 2.76 -1.65
N SER A 109 17.96 3.01 -0.86
CA SER A 109 18.89 4.10 -1.06
C SER A 109 19.42 4.01 -2.48
N THR A 110 18.81 4.75 -3.40
CA THR A 110 19.41 5.06 -4.68
C THR A 110 20.52 6.03 -4.37
N SER A 111 21.64 5.48 -3.89
CA SER A 111 22.87 6.21 -3.58
C SER A 111 23.53 6.63 -4.89
N SER A 112 22.86 7.48 -5.66
CA SER A 112 23.49 8.30 -6.69
C SER A 112 23.94 9.60 -6.05
N SER A 113 24.96 9.50 -5.21
CA SER A 113 25.80 10.62 -4.79
C SER A 113 27.24 10.22 -5.05
N SER A 114 27.78 10.76 -6.13
CA SER A 114 29.18 10.71 -6.53
C SER A 114 30.12 11.03 -5.37
N THR A 115 30.92 10.06 -4.92
CA THR A 115 32.35 10.20 -4.59
C THR A 115 32.98 8.81 -4.53
N ASN A 116 34.01 8.61 -5.36
CA ASN A 116 34.81 7.39 -5.49
C ASN A 116 35.38 6.91 -4.14
N THR A 117 35.13 5.65 -3.78
CA THR A 117 36.16 4.76 -3.21
C THR A 117 35.82 3.30 -3.55
N ASN A 118 36.76 2.65 -4.24
CA ASN A 118 36.72 1.22 -4.56
C ASN A 118 36.88 0.39 -3.28
N VAL A 119 35.87 -0.41 -2.93
CA VAL A 119 36.08 -1.68 -2.22
C VAL A 119 35.17 -2.73 -2.85
N ASN A 120 35.79 -3.72 -3.50
CA ASN A 120 35.16 -4.95 -3.96
C ASN A 120 34.53 -5.68 -2.77
N GLN A 121 33.20 -5.79 -2.74
CA GLN A 121 32.55 -6.95 -2.13
C GLN A 121 31.45 -7.46 -3.07
N SER A 122 31.64 -8.72 -3.44
CA SER A 122 30.80 -9.54 -4.28
C SER A 122 29.35 -9.52 -3.84
N ALA A 123 28.49 -9.06 -4.74
CA ALA A 123 27.06 -9.23 -4.69
C ALA A 123 26.70 -10.73 -4.55
N ASN A 124 26.05 -11.07 -3.44
CA ASN A 124 25.17 -12.22 -3.37
C ASN A 124 23.77 -11.70 -3.03
N SER A 125 23.14 -11.12 -4.06
CA SER A 125 21.73 -10.79 -4.09
C SER A 125 20.94 -12.10 -4.07
N ASN A 126 20.57 -12.59 -2.89
CA ASN A 126 19.51 -13.59 -2.66
C ASN A 126 19.39 -13.80 -1.15
N ASN A 127 18.53 -13.00 -0.51
CA ASN A 127 17.73 -13.34 0.68
C ASN A 127 17.25 -12.02 1.30
N ALA A 128 16.25 -11.41 0.68
CA ALA A 128 15.30 -10.62 1.44
C ALA A 128 14.57 -11.62 2.36
N VAL A 129 15.16 -11.91 3.52
CA VAL A 129 14.49 -12.65 4.58
C VAL A 129 13.34 -11.75 5.01
N ASN A 130 12.14 -12.11 4.55
CA ASN A 130 10.89 -11.61 5.09
C ASN A 130 11.01 -11.69 6.62
N PRO A 131 10.87 -10.58 7.36
CA PRO A 131 10.76 -10.68 8.80
C PRO A 131 9.57 -11.60 9.08
N LEU A 132 9.82 -12.67 9.80
CA LEU A 132 8.84 -13.67 10.19
C LEU A 132 7.90 -13.07 11.25
N THR A 133 7.13 -12.05 10.88
CA THR A 133 5.88 -11.79 11.58
C THR A 133 4.96 -12.94 11.18
N LYS A 134 4.80 -13.88 12.10
CA LYS A 134 4.00 -15.10 11.96
C LYS A 134 2.74 -14.84 11.10
N ASN A 135 2.74 -15.39 9.88
CA ASN A 135 1.56 -15.92 9.20
C ASN A 135 0.31 -14.99 9.17
N LEU A 136 0.49 -13.68 9.05
CA LEU A 136 -0.61 -12.80 8.68
C LEU A 136 -0.75 -12.81 7.16
N ASN A 137 -1.14 -13.97 6.62
CA ASN A 137 -1.60 -14.08 5.24
C ASN A 137 -2.69 -13.00 5.09
N ASN A 138 -2.52 -12.12 4.11
CA ASN A 138 -3.35 -10.95 3.81
C ASN A 138 -2.87 -9.61 4.38
N TYR A 139 -1.75 -9.51 5.08
CA TYR A 139 -1.25 -8.22 5.56
C TYR A 139 -0.03 -7.71 4.78
N THR A 140 0.07 -6.40 4.54
CA THR A 140 1.19 -5.77 3.87
C THR A 140 2.33 -5.51 4.82
N THR A 141 3.38 -6.31 4.71
CA THR A 141 4.53 -6.30 5.61
C THR A 141 5.74 -5.54 5.05
N SER A 142 5.73 -5.18 3.77
CA SER A 142 6.82 -4.44 3.13
C SER A 142 6.30 -3.38 2.16
N LEU A 143 6.79 -2.15 2.32
CA LEU A 143 6.47 -1.02 1.47
C LEU A 143 7.75 -0.44 0.86
N ASP A 144 7.83 -0.46 -0.47
CA ASP A 144 8.85 0.26 -1.23
C ASP A 144 8.27 1.61 -1.68
N LEU A 145 8.84 2.72 -1.21
CA LEU A 145 8.35 4.08 -1.54
C LEU A 145 8.40 4.37 -3.05
N ASN A 146 9.35 3.76 -3.77
CA ASN A 146 9.52 3.92 -5.21
C ASN A 146 8.37 3.30 -6.04
N ASN A 147 7.65 2.33 -5.47
CA ASN A 147 6.52 1.67 -6.15
C ASN A 147 5.21 2.47 -6.01
N LEU A 148 5.17 3.44 -5.10
CA LEU A 148 4.01 4.29 -4.85
C LEU A 148 3.96 5.48 -5.79
N ASN A 149 2.75 5.88 -6.13
CA ASN A 149 2.54 7.15 -6.82
C ASN A 149 2.85 8.33 -5.88
N HIS A 150 3.21 9.49 -6.42
CA HIS A 150 3.48 10.68 -5.62
C HIS A 150 2.30 11.07 -4.71
N PHE A 151 1.07 10.99 -5.23
CA PHE A 151 -0.14 11.24 -4.44
C PHE A 151 -0.37 10.21 -3.33
N GLU A 152 0.07 8.96 -3.52
CA GLU A 152 0.00 7.93 -2.48
C GLU A 152 1.05 8.16 -1.39
N GLN A 153 2.24 8.65 -1.76
CA GLN A 153 3.26 9.04 -0.79
C GLN A 153 2.80 10.21 0.09
N ASP A 154 2.12 11.19 -0.50
CA ASP A 154 1.56 12.32 0.25
C ASP A 154 0.44 11.85 1.21
N PHE A 155 -0.45 10.97 0.74
CA PHE A 155 -1.45 10.32 1.58
C PHE A 155 -0.82 9.54 2.75
N PHE A 156 0.26 8.78 2.50
CA PHE A 156 0.98 8.05 3.54
C PHE A 156 1.52 8.99 4.62
N LYS A 157 2.16 10.11 4.23
CA LYS A 157 2.68 11.10 5.17
C LYS A 157 1.56 11.72 6.02
N GLN A 158 0.48 12.16 5.38
CA GLN A 158 -0.67 12.73 6.10
C GLN A 158 -1.31 11.73 7.05
N TYR A 159 -1.39 10.45 6.67
CA TYR A 159 -1.91 9.40 7.54
C TYR A 159 -0.95 9.11 8.71
N GLN A 160 0.36 9.16 8.48
CA GLN A 160 1.37 9.04 9.52
C GLN A 160 1.31 10.18 10.55
N ASP A 161 1.06 11.40 10.09
CA ASP A 161 0.87 12.54 11.00
C ASP A 161 -0.41 12.38 11.82
N LEU A 162 -1.50 11.91 11.19
CA LEU A 162 -2.77 11.65 11.85
C LEU A 162 -2.67 10.53 12.90
N ILE A 163 -1.98 9.42 12.59
CA ILE A 163 -1.79 8.34 13.56
C ILE A 163 -0.87 8.79 14.71
N MET A 164 0.10 9.67 14.45
CA MET A 164 0.96 10.23 15.48
C MET A 164 0.17 11.16 16.42
N GLU A 165 -0.69 12.02 15.88
CA GLU A 165 -1.61 12.84 16.67
C GLU A 165 -2.54 11.96 17.52
N PHE A 166 -3.11 10.90 16.92
CA PHE A 166 -3.95 9.95 17.64
C PHE A 166 -3.20 9.23 18.76
N LYS A 167 -1.99 8.74 18.50
CA LYS A 167 -1.11 8.08 19.48
C LYS A 167 -0.73 9.04 20.62
N SER A 168 -0.50 10.33 20.32
CA SER A 168 -0.16 11.33 21.34
C SER A 168 -1.26 11.55 22.38
N SER A 169 -2.52 11.25 22.04
CA SER A 169 -3.63 11.33 22.99
C SER A 169 -3.61 10.20 24.04
N PHE A 170 -2.84 9.13 23.81
CA PHE A 170 -2.75 7.96 24.68
C PHE A 170 -1.27 7.68 25.04
N GLU A 171 -0.75 8.38 26.04
CA GLU A 171 0.68 8.26 26.44
C GLU A 171 1.01 6.91 27.10
N ASP A 172 0.04 6.28 27.76
CA ASP A 172 0.25 5.04 28.54
C ASP A 172 0.04 3.74 27.74
N ILE A 173 -0.42 3.84 26.48
CA ILE A 173 -0.86 2.68 25.69
C ILE A 173 -0.16 2.67 24.34
N ASP A 174 0.63 1.62 24.08
CA ASP A 174 1.13 1.36 22.73
C ASP A 174 0.02 0.73 21.86
N LEU A 175 -0.44 1.49 20.87
CA LEU A 175 -1.50 1.09 19.94
C LEU A 175 -0.97 0.31 18.71
N SER A 176 0.35 0.22 18.53
CA SER A 176 0.99 -0.51 17.42
C SER A 176 1.66 -1.81 17.87
N GLY A 177 1.46 -2.22 19.12
CA GLY A 177 1.98 -3.47 19.65
C GLY A 177 1.41 -4.72 18.97
N ASP A 178 1.96 -5.87 19.34
CA ASP A 178 1.49 -7.19 18.94
C ASP A 178 0.04 -7.42 19.41
N LEU A 179 -0.81 -7.89 18.51
CA LEU A 179 -2.21 -8.19 18.81
C LEU A 179 -2.35 -9.50 19.60
N ASN A 180 -1.30 -10.32 19.64
CA ASN A 180 -1.29 -11.56 20.39
C ASN A 180 -0.95 -11.31 21.87
N PRO A 181 -1.71 -11.91 22.81
CA PRO A 181 -1.43 -11.75 24.23
C PRO A 181 -0.05 -12.36 24.58
N PRO A 182 0.73 -11.72 25.46
CA PRO A 182 2.01 -12.25 25.90
C PRO A 182 1.83 -13.53 26.73
N THR A 183 2.57 -14.58 26.40
CA THR A 183 2.59 -15.84 27.14
C THR A 183 3.54 -15.79 28.33
N ASN A 184 4.72 -15.18 28.13
CA ASN A 184 5.76 -15.02 29.14
C ASN A 184 6.32 -13.59 29.11
N ILE A 185 6.81 -13.14 30.27
CA ILE A 185 7.45 -11.82 30.42
C ILE A 185 8.84 -11.80 29.77
N PHE A 186 9.57 -12.92 29.85
CA PHE A 186 10.88 -13.10 29.24
C PHE A 186 10.80 -14.09 28.10
N ILE A 187 11.55 -13.81 27.03
CA ILE A 187 11.64 -14.64 25.83
C ILE A 187 13.10 -14.83 25.43
N ASP A 188 13.40 -15.99 24.84
CA ASP A 188 14.67 -16.28 24.20
C ASP A 188 14.62 -15.83 22.73
N VAL A 189 15.58 -15.01 22.33
CA VAL A 189 15.58 -14.36 21.04
C VAL A 189 16.92 -14.55 20.34
N ARG A 190 16.90 -14.86 19.04
CA ARG A 190 18.08 -14.96 18.18
C ARG A 190 18.21 -13.73 17.29
N VAL A 191 19.43 -13.24 17.14
CA VAL A 191 19.74 -12.13 16.23
C VAL A 191 19.92 -12.64 14.79
N LEU A 192 19.15 -12.08 13.86
CA LEU A 192 19.24 -12.39 12.42
C LEU A 192 20.18 -11.43 11.67
N LYS A 193 20.24 -10.17 12.10
CA LYS A 193 21.03 -9.10 11.46
C LYS A 193 21.89 -8.40 12.50
N ASP A 194 23.14 -8.12 12.15
CA ASP A 194 24.02 -7.27 12.94
C ASP A 194 23.39 -5.87 13.06
N GLY A 195 23.10 -5.45 14.29
CA GLY A 195 22.35 -4.22 14.59
C GLY A 195 23.12 -3.17 15.39
N GLY A 196 24.38 -3.46 15.76
CA GLY A 196 25.17 -2.60 16.63
C GLY A 196 24.70 -2.64 18.09
N GLU A 197 25.05 -1.60 18.85
CA GLU A 197 24.63 -1.46 20.26
C GLU A 197 23.23 -0.84 20.32
N VAL A 198 22.26 -1.57 20.88
CA VAL A 198 20.92 -1.04 21.18
C VAL A 198 20.79 -0.81 22.67
N THR A 199 20.38 0.41 23.02
CA THR A 199 20.09 0.82 24.40
C THR A 199 18.61 0.62 24.71
N THR A 200 18.30 -0.23 25.68
CA THR A 200 16.98 -0.36 26.27
C THR A 200 16.93 0.33 27.62
N GLU A 201 15.74 0.40 28.20
CA GLU A 201 15.49 1.04 29.50
C GLU A 201 16.31 0.45 30.66
N TYR A 202 16.72 -0.82 30.56
CA TYR A 202 17.41 -1.54 31.64
C TYR A 202 18.83 -2.00 31.27
N GLY A 203 19.32 -1.70 30.07
CA GLY A 203 20.70 -2.03 29.69
C GLY A 203 20.99 -1.79 28.21
N SER A 204 22.26 -1.89 27.82
CA SER A 204 22.65 -1.96 26.42
C SER A 204 23.05 -3.39 26.05
N PHE A 205 22.67 -3.84 24.86
CA PHE A 205 23.15 -5.10 24.31
C PHE A 205 23.62 -4.92 22.86
N ASN A 206 24.69 -5.63 22.53
CA ASN A 206 25.26 -5.63 21.19
C ASN A 206 24.60 -6.72 20.35
N LEU A 207 23.85 -6.31 19.32
CA LEU A 207 23.26 -7.21 18.34
C LEU A 207 24.36 -7.74 17.40
N ILE A 208 24.90 -8.90 17.75
CA ILE A 208 25.80 -9.69 16.92
C ILE A 208 24.99 -10.80 16.26
N LYS A 209 25.13 -11.00 14.95
CA LYS A 209 24.44 -12.01 14.16
C LYS A 209 24.64 -13.41 14.76
N ASP A 210 23.55 -14.19 14.75
CA ASP A 210 23.48 -15.57 15.26
C ASP A 210 23.69 -15.69 16.80
N SER A 211 23.78 -14.58 17.54
CA SER A 211 23.78 -14.59 19.01
C SER A 211 22.37 -14.75 19.58
N GLN A 212 22.28 -15.19 20.84
CA GLN A 212 21.02 -15.44 21.55
C GLN A 212 20.98 -14.62 22.84
N PHE A 213 19.84 -14.03 23.13
CA PHE A 213 19.60 -13.23 24.33
C PHE A 213 18.32 -13.66 25.03
N PHE A 214 18.34 -13.66 26.36
CA PHE A 214 17.16 -13.81 27.20
C PHE A 214 16.75 -12.43 27.72
N VAL A 215 15.69 -11.87 27.15
CA VAL A 215 15.28 -10.47 27.37
C VAL A 215 13.77 -10.40 27.66
N ARG A 216 13.32 -9.30 28.29
CA ARG A 216 11.90 -9.04 28.46
C ARG A 216 11.25 -8.74 27.11
N LYS A 217 10.05 -9.28 26.88
CA LYS A 217 9.31 -9.10 25.61
C LYS A 217 9.15 -7.62 25.23
N SER A 218 8.83 -6.76 26.20
CA SER A 218 8.61 -5.32 26.00
C SER A 218 9.80 -4.59 25.38
N ASP A 219 11.03 -5.02 25.67
CA ASP A 219 12.26 -4.37 25.19
C ASP A 219 12.59 -4.74 23.73
N VAL A 220 12.17 -5.93 23.30
CA VAL A 220 12.57 -6.54 22.02
C VAL A 220 11.45 -6.57 20.99
N GLU A 221 10.21 -6.24 21.37
CA GLU A 221 9.03 -6.32 20.51
C GLU A 221 9.19 -5.52 19.21
N ARG A 222 9.67 -4.28 19.29
CA ARG A 222 9.93 -3.45 18.11
C ARG A 222 11.02 -4.03 17.20
N LEU A 223 12.06 -4.61 17.78
CA LEU A 223 13.16 -5.22 17.03
C LEU A 223 12.74 -6.53 16.35
N ILE A 224 11.81 -7.27 16.95
CA ILE A 224 11.17 -8.44 16.36
C ILE A 224 10.27 -8.01 15.19
N GLN A 225 9.44 -6.97 15.36
CA GLN A 225 8.60 -6.42 14.29
C GLN A 225 9.43 -5.95 13.08
N GLN A 226 10.58 -5.31 13.33
CA GLN A 226 11.51 -4.88 12.28
C GLN A 226 12.32 -6.01 11.64
N GLY A 227 12.34 -7.21 12.24
CA GLY A 227 13.05 -8.37 11.69
C GLY A 227 14.53 -8.48 12.02
N TYR A 228 15.02 -7.76 13.04
CA TYR A 228 16.39 -7.94 13.53
C TYR A 228 16.52 -9.19 14.41
N LEU A 229 15.41 -9.59 15.03
CA LEU A 229 15.31 -10.57 16.07
C LEU A 229 14.24 -11.62 15.75
N GLU A 230 14.47 -12.88 16.11
CA GLU A 230 13.52 -13.98 16.00
C GLU A 230 13.34 -14.68 17.35
N GLU A 231 12.09 -14.88 17.77
CA GLU A 231 11.74 -15.62 18.98
C GLU A 231 12.03 -17.12 18.78
N ILE A 232 12.84 -17.70 19.66
CA ILE A 232 13.03 -19.16 19.75
C ILE A 232 11.95 -19.70 20.70
N ILE A 233 11.14 -20.65 20.21
CA ILE A 233 10.13 -21.39 20.98
C ILE A 233 10.72 -22.70 21.51
#